data_AF-M3UMT0-F1
#
_entry.id   AF-M3UMT0-F1
#
_cell.length_a   1.000
_cell.length_b   1.000
_cell.length_c   1.000
_cell.angle_alpha   90.00
_cell.angle_beta   90.00
_cell.angle_gamma   90.00
#
_symmetry.space_group_name_H-M   'P 1'
#
loop_
_entity.id
_entity.type
_entity.pdbx_description
1 polymer ?
#
loop_
_entity_poly.entity_id
_entity_poly.type
_entity_poly.pdbx_seq_one_letter_code
_entity_poly.pdbx_strand_id
1 'polypeptide(L)'
;MNKLQAIDAARNLLQVREEERKRLDPLADAMKPWTTENASSKVFASTKTTSAETTKAIAARSQRNFLPLVLDVFSQGMKVDNYLASATKDASPAWAWWQKNGFDARQTGVHRAALHYGTSYVVVLPSMAPAGAPKAEGAFMRGTSPREMTTLYGEPMEWTPGGGPVDSDWPIMALEVKGNQIRVYDEEQVHFIGAKRAPNVSGMGWKDPALQSADNFDYIEGRAHGVGVCPVVRFRDRMLLDGEEQFGIIEPILGIQSNIDQTVFEGNTAQYWAAFKQRYVMGWMPSDEREAFRQAVSETWFFKDEDVKVGQFAETDLKPFHESKAGAIRDLAATAQIPAHALGLDGISNISEATLAALETGKERKSSEIETSFGESWEQVLRTAAFIAGDMVSAQDFASEVLWRDQSARSFAQTVDGLGKLATMLGVPTEALWEDIPGWTRQKADRAREMLDGGSGLELPPTS
;
A
#
# COMPACT_ATOMS: atom_id res chain seq x y z
N MET A 1 -29.21 6.83 -14.13
CA MET A 1 -29.88 5.54 -14.48
C MET A 1 -31.27 5.41 -13.83
N ASN A 2 -32.15 4.53 -14.33
CA ASN A 2 -33.40 4.16 -13.65
C ASN A 2 -33.19 3.05 -12.58
N LYS A 3 -34.20 2.78 -11.75
CA LYS A 3 -34.08 1.81 -10.63
C LYS A 3 -33.67 0.39 -11.07
N LEU A 4 -34.25 -0.11 -12.15
CA LEU A 4 -33.96 -1.45 -12.67
C LEU A 4 -32.54 -1.51 -13.26
N GLN A 5 -32.17 -0.48 -14.03
CA GLN A 5 -30.83 -0.32 -14.57
C GLN A 5 -29.78 -0.27 -13.45
N ALA A 6 -30.03 0.45 -12.36
CA ALA A 6 -29.10 0.50 -11.23
C ALA A 6 -28.92 -0.87 -10.55
N ILE A 7 -29.98 -1.67 -10.43
CA ILE A 7 -29.91 -3.05 -9.91
C ILE A 7 -29.11 -3.93 -10.87
N ASP A 8 -29.39 -3.88 -12.17
CA ASP A 8 -28.68 -4.68 -13.16
C ASP A 8 -27.20 -4.30 -13.25
N ALA A 9 -26.90 -3.01 -13.15
CA ALA A 9 -25.53 -2.51 -13.14
C ALA A 9 -24.79 -2.96 -11.86
N ALA A 10 -25.45 -2.96 -10.70
CA ALA A 10 -24.91 -3.53 -9.46
C ALA A 10 -24.61 -5.03 -9.62
N ARG A 11 -25.53 -5.80 -10.20
CA ARG A 11 -25.38 -7.25 -10.44
C ARG A 11 -24.17 -7.56 -11.32
N ASN A 12 -23.99 -6.80 -12.39
CA ASN A 12 -22.85 -6.96 -13.30
C ASN A 12 -21.52 -6.62 -12.61
N LEU A 13 -21.44 -5.47 -11.93
CA LEU A 13 -20.21 -5.07 -11.24
C LEU A 13 -19.85 -5.99 -10.07
N LEU A 14 -20.84 -6.58 -9.39
CA LEU A 14 -20.59 -7.59 -8.35
C LEU A 14 -19.88 -8.83 -8.89
N GLN A 15 -20.12 -9.21 -10.15
CA GLN A 15 -19.41 -10.34 -10.77
C GLN A 15 -17.97 -10.00 -11.12
N VAL A 16 -17.73 -8.79 -11.65
CA VAL A 16 -16.37 -8.27 -11.94
C VAL A 16 -15.56 -8.22 -10.64
N ARG A 17 -16.18 -7.68 -9.59
CA ARG A 17 -15.60 -7.58 -8.26
C ARG A 17 -15.16 -8.93 -7.70
N GLU A 18 -15.89 -10.01 -7.93
CA GLU A 18 -15.46 -11.35 -7.48
C GLU A 18 -14.21 -11.84 -8.21
N GLU A 19 -13.96 -11.43 -9.46
CA GLU A 19 -12.68 -11.69 -10.11
C GLU A 19 -11.55 -10.84 -9.52
N GLU A 20 -11.80 -9.55 -9.28
CA GLU A 20 -10.81 -8.67 -8.62
C GLU A 20 -10.44 -9.22 -7.24
N ARG A 21 -11.41 -9.71 -6.47
CA ARG A 21 -11.19 -10.28 -5.13
C ARG A 21 -10.24 -11.47 -5.13
N LYS A 22 -10.25 -12.34 -6.15
CA LYS A 22 -9.30 -13.47 -6.25
C LYS A 22 -7.85 -13.01 -6.25
N ARG A 23 -7.59 -11.81 -6.79
CA ARG A 23 -6.27 -11.17 -6.80
C ARG A 23 -6.02 -10.36 -5.53
N LEU A 24 -6.99 -9.56 -5.09
CA LEU A 24 -6.85 -8.65 -3.96
C LEU A 24 -6.82 -9.32 -2.58
N ASP A 25 -7.56 -10.42 -2.39
CA ASP A 25 -7.63 -11.10 -1.09
C ASP A 25 -6.29 -11.78 -0.70
N PRO A 26 -5.57 -12.48 -1.61
CA PRO A 26 -4.21 -12.96 -1.33
C PRO A 26 -3.23 -11.84 -0.99
N LEU A 27 -3.30 -10.68 -1.66
CA LEU A 27 -2.46 -9.52 -1.35
C LEU A 27 -2.73 -9.00 0.07
N ALA A 28 -4.00 -8.93 0.47
CA ALA A 28 -4.39 -8.50 1.81
C ALA A 28 -3.93 -9.49 2.89
N ASP A 29 -3.95 -10.79 2.59
CA ASP A 29 -3.52 -11.84 3.49
C ASP A 29 -1.99 -11.87 3.65
N ALA A 30 -1.23 -11.61 2.58
CA ALA A 30 0.23 -11.57 2.61
C ALA A 30 0.82 -10.52 3.56
N MET A 31 0.07 -9.45 3.85
CA MET A 31 0.50 -8.39 4.78
C MET A 31 0.30 -8.75 6.26
N LYS A 32 -0.43 -9.83 6.57
CA LYS A 32 -0.78 -10.19 7.95
C LYS A 32 0.26 -11.11 8.58
N PRO A 33 0.46 -11.01 9.91
CA PRO A 33 1.23 -12.01 10.63
C PRO A 33 0.52 -13.37 10.56
N TRP A 34 1.30 -14.44 10.44
CA TRP A 34 0.78 -15.79 10.49
C TRP A 34 0.31 -16.14 11.90
N THR A 35 -0.76 -16.94 11.96
CA THR A 35 -1.22 -17.60 13.17
C THR A 35 -0.72 -19.04 13.18
N THR A 36 -0.71 -19.68 14.36
CA THR A 36 -0.35 -21.10 14.48
C THR A 36 -1.21 -22.02 13.61
N GLU A 37 -2.44 -21.61 13.32
CA GLU A 37 -3.41 -22.35 12.51
C GLU A 37 -3.10 -22.21 11.01
N ASN A 38 -2.83 -21.00 10.53
CA ASN A 38 -2.62 -20.75 9.10
C ASN A 38 -1.17 -20.99 8.64
N ALA A 39 -0.18 -20.87 9.53
CA ALA A 39 1.23 -20.88 9.17
C ALA A 39 1.64 -22.15 8.41
N SER A 40 1.11 -23.30 8.85
CA SER A 40 1.38 -24.57 8.18
C SER A 40 0.98 -24.53 6.71
N SER A 41 -0.22 -24.06 6.37
CA SER A 41 -0.68 -23.95 4.98
C SER A 41 0.14 -23.01 4.09
N LYS A 42 0.96 -22.13 4.68
CA LYS A 42 1.77 -21.15 3.96
C LYS A 42 3.16 -21.64 3.57
N VAL A 43 3.70 -22.64 4.27
CA VAL A 43 5.02 -23.24 3.99
C VAL A 43 4.94 -24.74 3.65
N PHE A 44 3.82 -25.40 3.99
CA PHE A 44 3.61 -26.82 3.70
C PHE A 44 2.77 -27.04 2.45
N ALA A 45 3.40 -27.48 1.36
CA ALA A 45 2.70 -28.04 0.21
C ALA A 45 2.65 -29.58 0.22
N SER A 46 3.61 -30.29 0.82
CA SER A 46 3.62 -31.76 0.82
C SER A 46 4.74 -32.32 1.69
N THR A 47 4.42 -32.89 2.85
CA THR A 47 5.24 -33.98 3.45
C THR A 47 4.47 -34.64 4.59
N LYS A 48 4.21 -35.95 4.45
CA LYS A 48 3.63 -36.81 5.49
C LYS A 48 4.71 -37.13 6.53
N THR A 49 4.97 -36.25 7.50
CA THR A 49 5.92 -36.58 8.57
C THR A 49 5.60 -35.95 9.93
N THR A 50 6.21 -36.57 10.93
CA THR A 50 5.77 -36.84 12.30
C THR A 50 5.79 -35.63 13.24
N SER A 51 4.80 -35.57 14.14
CA SER A 51 4.41 -34.49 15.05
C SER A 51 3.89 -33.22 14.35
N ALA A 52 2.60 -33.24 14.00
CA ALA A 52 1.90 -32.09 13.41
C ALA A 52 2.04 -30.81 14.25
N GLU A 53 2.16 -30.92 15.57
CA GLU A 53 2.24 -29.75 16.47
C GLU A 53 3.60 -29.07 16.46
N THR A 54 4.70 -29.82 16.55
CA THR A 54 6.06 -29.28 16.51
C THR A 54 6.30 -28.53 15.21
N THR A 55 5.90 -29.15 14.11
CA THR A 55 6.00 -28.59 12.77
C THR A 55 5.17 -27.31 12.61
N LYS A 56 3.93 -27.28 13.12
CA LYS A 56 3.11 -26.06 13.15
C LYS A 56 3.78 -24.94 13.96
N ALA A 57 4.40 -25.27 15.09
CA ALA A 57 5.10 -24.29 15.92
C ALA A 57 6.34 -23.72 15.21
N ILE A 58 7.09 -24.54 14.48
CA ILE A 58 8.22 -24.08 13.66
C ILE A 58 7.72 -23.18 12.52
N ALA A 59 6.69 -23.59 11.79
CA ALA A 59 6.09 -22.80 10.71
C ALA A 59 5.64 -21.42 11.20
N ALA A 60 4.93 -21.35 12.33
CA ALA A 60 4.46 -20.08 12.90
C ALA A 60 5.59 -19.11 13.25
N ARG A 61 6.78 -19.60 13.61
CA ARG A 61 7.96 -18.79 13.96
C ARG A 61 8.83 -18.42 12.75
N SER A 62 8.53 -19.00 11.58
CA SER A 62 9.40 -18.91 10.41
C SER A 62 9.11 -17.72 9.51
N GLN A 63 7.95 -17.07 9.65
CA GLN A 63 7.61 -15.89 8.86
C GLN A 63 8.64 -14.76 9.07
N ARG A 64 9.10 -14.16 7.96
CA ARG A 64 9.95 -12.97 7.90
C ARG A 64 9.35 -12.01 6.88
N ASN A 65 8.23 -11.37 7.25
CA ASN A 65 7.46 -10.54 6.33
C ASN A 65 8.12 -9.17 6.08
N PHE A 66 8.74 -8.99 4.92
CA PHE A 66 9.34 -7.71 4.50
C PHE A 66 8.36 -6.83 3.73
N LEU A 67 7.21 -7.35 3.29
CA LEU A 67 6.24 -6.61 2.47
C LEU A 67 5.72 -5.33 3.14
N PRO A 68 5.38 -5.30 4.44
CA PRO A 68 4.97 -4.07 5.11
C PRO A 68 6.06 -3.00 5.10
N LEU A 69 7.32 -3.39 5.28
CA LEU A 69 8.46 -2.48 5.25
C LEU A 69 8.64 -1.88 3.85
N VAL A 70 8.52 -2.70 2.80
CA VAL A 70 8.57 -2.23 1.41
C VAL A 70 7.50 -1.17 1.17
N LEU A 71 6.28 -1.40 1.64
CA LEU A 71 5.18 -0.44 1.53
C LEU A 71 5.43 0.84 2.33
N ASP A 72 5.98 0.71 3.53
CA ASP A 72 6.29 1.83 4.42
C ASP A 72 7.32 2.78 3.81
N VAL A 73 8.40 2.24 3.22
CA VAL A 73 9.48 3.02 2.62
C VAL A 73 8.97 4.05 1.61
N PHE A 74 8.04 3.66 0.74
CA PHE A 74 7.45 4.59 -0.23
C PHE A 74 6.31 5.43 0.37
N SER A 75 5.38 4.81 1.09
CA SER A 75 4.17 5.51 1.58
C SER A 75 4.44 6.54 2.68
N GLN A 76 5.54 6.41 3.42
CA GLN A 76 5.96 7.39 4.43
C GLN A 76 6.67 8.59 3.80
N GLY A 77 7.43 8.38 2.72
CA GLY A 77 8.13 9.43 1.99
C GLY A 77 7.21 10.35 1.19
N MET A 78 6.08 9.84 0.70
CA MET A 78 5.18 10.62 -0.16
C MET A 78 4.07 11.29 0.66
N LYS A 79 4.22 12.60 0.88
CA LYS A 79 3.22 13.46 1.53
C LYS A 79 2.98 14.71 0.71
N VAL A 80 1.72 14.92 0.33
CA VAL A 80 1.25 16.18 -0.24
C VAL A 80 1.20 17.23 0.87
N ASP A 81 1.76 18.40 0.58
CA ASP A 81 1.83 19.54 1.50
C ASP A 81 0.96 20.72 1.07
N ASN A 82 0.79 20.93 -0.24
CA ASN A 82 0.05 22.07 -0.77
C ASN A 82 -0.51 21.80 -2.18
N TYR A 83 -1.37 22.71 -2.65
CA TYR A 83 -1.90 22.72 -4.00
C TYR A 83 -1.89 24.15 -4.54
N LEU A 84 -1.15 24.37 -5.62
CA LEU A 84 -0.85 25.70 -6.16
C LEU A 84 -1.72 25.98 -7.38
N ALA A 85 -2.32 27.18 -7.41
CA ALA A 85 -3.02 27.67 -8.60
C ALA A 85 -2.02 28.09 -9.68
N SER A 86 -2.31 27.82 -10.95
CA SER A 86 -1.39 28.09 -12.05
C SER A 86 -1.13 29.59 -12.26
N ALA A 87 -2.17 30.41 -12.09
CA ALA A 87 -2.13 31.84 -12.42
C ALA A 87 -1.33 32.68 -11.40
N THR A 88 -1.52 32.43 -10.11
CA THR A 88 -0.85 33.19 -9.04
C THR A 88 0.37 32.48 -8.49
N LYS A 89 0.48 31.16 -8.67
CA LYS A 89 1.43 30.28 -7.99
C LYS A 89 1.29 30.28 -6.46
N ASP A 90 0.20 30.85 -5.95
CA ASP A 90 -0.21 30.77 -4.55
C ASP A 90 -1.07 29.54 -4.31
N ALA A 91 -1.35 29.26 -3.04
CA ALA A 91 -2.25 28.17 -2.67
C ALA A 91 -3.67 28.37 -3.23
N SER A 92 -4.13 27.38 -3.98
CA SER A 92 -5.47 27.38 -4.57
C SER A 92 -6.55 27.39 -3.47
N PRO A 93 -7.67 28.12 -3.66
CA PRO A 93 -8.82 28.06 -2.77
C PRO A 93 -9.35 26.63 -2.54
N ALA A 94 -9.18 25.74 -3.52
CA ALA A 94 -9.57 24.34 -3.42
C ALA A 94 -8.84 23.58 -2.29
N TRP A 95 -7.66 24.04 -1.89
CA TRP A 95 -6.90 23.47 -0.77
C TRP A 95 -7.67 23.52 0.57
N ALA A 96 -8.62 24.45 0.73
CA ALA A 96 -9.47 24.49 1.91
C ALA A 96 -10.28 23.18 2.08
N TRP A 97 -10.65 22.50 0.99
CA TRP A 97 -11.37 21.23 1.05
C TRP A 97 -10.49 20.08 1.53
N TRP A 98 -9.21 20.08 1.17
CA TRP A 98 -8.22 19.15 1.69
C TRP A 98 -8.18 19.19 3.22
N GLN A 99 -8.03 20.40 3.75
CA GLN A 99 -7.95 20.66 5.19
C GLN A 99 -9.26 20.29 5.91
N LYS A 100 -10.42 20.72 5.39
CA LYS A 100 -11.74 20.41 5.98
C LYS A 100 -12.03 18.91 6.06
N ASN A 101 -11.52 18.12 5.12
CA ASN A 101 -11.72 16.67 5.10
C ASN A 101 -10.61 15.89 5.84
N GLY A 102 -9.60 16.57 6.39
CA GLY A 102 -8.50 15.98 7.14
C GLY A 102 -7.55 15.13 6.29
N PHE A 103 -7.31 15.53 5.04
CA PHE A 103 -6.49 14.75 4.11
C PHE A 103 -4.99 14.76 4.43
N ASP A 104 -4.52 15.65 5.30
CA ASP A 104 -3.16 15.62 5.85
C ASP A 104 -2.80 14.23 6.39
N ALA A 105 -3.73 13.60 7.14
CA ALA A 105 -3.56 12.24 7.63
C ALA A 105 -4.12 11.19 6.66
N ARG A 106 -5.31 11.43 6.09
CA ARG A 106 -6.06 10.43 5.30
C ARG A 106 -5.42 10.09 3.96
N GLN A 107 -4.60 10.98 3.37
CA GLN A 107 -3.83 10.70 2.14
C GLN A 107 -3.01 9.41 2.25
N THR A 108 -2.52 9.11 3.47
CA THR A 108 -1.72 7.91 3.73
C THR A 108 -2.48 6.63 3.40
N GLY A 109 -3.78 6.58 3.69
CA GLY A 109 -4.61 5.42 3.37
C GLY A 109 -4.76 5.19 1.86
N VAL A 110 -4.88 6.29 1.10
CA VAL A 110 -4.99 6.27 -0.36
C VAL A 110 -3.68 5.78 -0.97
N HIS A 111 -2.55 6.41 -0.62
CA HIS A 111 -1.23 6.03 -1.14
C HIS A 111 -0.90 4.57 -0.81
N ARG A 112 -1.12 4.13 0.44
CA ARG A 112 -0.87 2.74 0.85
C ARG A 112 -1.74 1.75 0.08
N ALA A 113 -3.03 2.05 -0.11
CA ALA A 113 -3.91 1.16 -0.85
C ALA A 113 -3.51 1.05 -2.33
N ALA A 114 -3.18 2.17 -2.99
CA ALA A 114 -2.72 2.18 -4.37
C ALA A 114 -1.41 1.40 -4.55
N LEU A 115 -0.44 1.62 -3.67
CA LEU A 115 0.82 0.87 -3.71
C LEU A 115 0.62 -0.63 -3.39
N HIS A 116 -0.25 -0.97 -2.45
CA HIS A 116 -0.47 -2.36 -2.05
C HIS A 116 -1.22 -3.15 -3.12
N TYR A 117 -2.32 -2.61 -3.64
CA TYR A 117 -3.24 -3.31 -4.54
C TYR A 117 -3.08 -2.94 -6.02
N GLY A 118 -2.25 -1.93 -6.34
CA GLY A 118 -2.10 -1.36 -7.68
C GLY A 118 -3.06 -0.21 -7.99
N THR A 119 -4.16 -0.10 -7.24
CA THR A 119 -5.14 0.96 -7.42
C THR A 119 -5.79 1.36 -6.09
N SER A 120 -6.24 2.59 -5.97
CA SER A 120 -7.16 3.02 -4.92
C SER A 120 -8.05 4.14 -5.42
N TYR A 121 -9.05 4.51 -4.64
CA TYR A 121 -10.05 5.46 -5.10
C TYR A 121 -10.29 6.56 -4.08
N VAL A 122 -10.65 7.76 -4.54
CA VAL A 122 -11.20 8.83 -3.71
C VAL A 122 -12.56 9.22 -4.28
N VAL A 123 -13.57 9.16 -3.42
CA VAL A 123 -14.93 9.60 -3.75
C VAL A 123 -15.08 11.05 -3.34
N VAL A 124 -15.60 11.89 -4.23
CA VAL A 124 -15.77 13.34 -4.03
C VAL A 124 -17.23 13.73 -4.22
N LEU A 125 -17.99 13.88 -3.13
CA LEU A 125 -19.42 14.19 -3.17
C LEU A 125 -19.70 15.58 -2.58
N PRO A 126 -20.84 16.20 -2.90
CA PRO A 126 -21.33 17.33 -2.12
C PRO A 126 -21.50 16.94 -0.66
N SER A 127 -21.18 17.87 0.24
CA SER A 127 -21.37 17.71 1.68
C SER A 127 -22.82 17.32 1.95
N MET A 128 -23.00 16.16 2.56
CA MET A 128 -24.34 15.61 2.79
C MET A 128 -24.95 16.31 4.00
N ALA A 129 -25.90 17.21 3.73
CA ALA A 129 -26.86 17.66 4.73
C ALA A 129 -28.04 16.66 4.78
N PRO A 130 -28.61 16.33 5.96
CA PRO A 130 -29.86 15.56 6.04
C PRO A 130 -30.94 16.17 5.15
N ALA A 131 -31.86 15.34 4.64
CA ALA A 131 -32.97 15.83 3.81
C ALA A 131 -33.75 16.93 4.55
N GLY A 132 -33.80 18.14 3.97
CA GLY A 132 -34.45 19.32 4.55
C GLY A 132 -33.54 20.30 5.29
N ALA A 133 -32.26 19.98 5.52
CA ALA A 133 -31.28 20.95 6.01
C ALA A 133 -30.70 21.77 4.84
N PRO A 134 -30.27 23.03 5.07
CA PRO A 134 -29.55 23.80 4.05
C PRO A 134 -28.37 22.98 3.54
N LYS A 135 -28.24 22.88 2.21
CA LYS A 135 -27.12 22.16 1.58
C LYS A 135 -25.84 22.84 2.08
N ALA A 136 -25.05 22.13 2.89
CA ALA A 136 -23.80 22.69 3.36
C ALA A 136 -22.91 22.89 2.13
N GLU A 137 -22.51 24.13 1.85
CA GLU A 137 -21.59 24.44 0.78
C GLU A 137 -20.26 23.74 1.07
N GLY A 138 -19.95 22.71 0.29
CA GLY A 138 -18.65 22.07 0.34
C GLY A 138 -18.57 20.67 -0.24
N ALA A 139 -17.34 20.24 -0.45
CA ALA A 139 -17.03 18.91 -0.93
C ALA A 139 -16.66 17.99 0.25
N PHE A 140 -17.27 16.80 0.26
CA PHE A 140 -16.90 15.67 1.09
C PHE A 140 -16.03 14.71 0.29
N MET A 141 -14.83 14.45 0.79
CA MET A 141 -13.85 13.59 0.15
C MET A 141 -13.56 12.37 1.02
N ARG A 142 -13.47 11.20 0.41
CA ARG A 142 -13.17 9.95 1.13
C ARG A 142 -12.39 8.95 0.30
N GLY A 143 -11.23 8.54 0.82
CA GLY A 143 -10.48 7.41 0.29
C GLY A 143 -11.22 6.08 0.47
N THR A 144 -11.20 5.24 -0.55
CA THR A 144 -11.84 3.92 -0.58
C THR A 144 -10.85 2.88 -1.11
N SER A 145 -10.84 1.71 -0.49
CA SER A 145 -10.01 0.58 -0.91
C SER A 145 -10.62 -0.09 -2.14
N PRO A 146 -9.82 -0.61 -3.09
CA PRO A 146 -10.34 -1.46 -4.16
C PRO A 146 -10.99 -2.74 -3.62
N ARG A 147 -10.64 -3.15 -2.39
CA ARG A 147 -11.32 -4.25 -1.71
C ARG A 147 -12.77 -3.95 -1.34
N GLU A 148 -13.21 -2.69 -1.37
CA GLU A 148 -14.60 -2.28 -1.14
C GLU A 148 -15.22 -1.64 -2.39
N MET A 149 -14.42 -1.23 -3.36
CA MET A 149 -14.86 -0.50 -4.55
C MET A 149 -14.35 -1.08 -5.87
N THR A 150 -15.23 -1.20 -6.84
CA THR A 150 -14.96 -1.63 -8.22
C THR A 150 -15.42 -0.53 -9.17
N THR A 151 -14.62 -0.16 -10.15
CA THR A 151 -14.92 0.93 -11.10
C THR A 151 -14.89 0.40 -12.52
N LEU A 152 -15.80 0.90 -13.36
CA LEU A 152 -15.86 0.59 -14.79
C LEU A 152 -15.52 1.86 -15.58
N TYR A 153 -14.47 1.77 -16.39
CA TYR A 153 -14.03 2.84 -17.27
C TYR A 153 -14.48 2.56 -18.70
N GLY A 154 -14.76 3.64 -19.44
CA GLY A 154 -14.96 3.57 -20.88
C GLY A 154 -13.62 3.57 -21.62
N GLU A 155 -13.64 3.13 -22.86
CA GLU A 155 -12.49 3.27 -23.76
C GLU A 155 -12.59 4.60 -24.53
N PRO A 156 -11.52 5.41 -24.61
CA PRO A 156 -11.54 6.73 -25.26
C PRO A 156 -12.05 6.70 -26.70
N MET A 157 -11.84 5.58 -27.40
CA MET A 157 -12.34 5.34 -28.73
C MET A 157 -13.04 3.98 -28.76
N GLU A 158 -14.37 4.00 -28.81
CA GLU A 158 -15.15 2.76 -28.84
C GLU A 158 -14.88 1.98 -30.14
N TRP A 159 -14.56 0.69 -30.03
CA TRP A 159 -14.40 -0.20 -31.19
C TRP A 159 -15.73 -0.49 -31.90
N THR A 160 -16.86 -0.21 -31.25
CA THR A 160 -18.22 -0.41 -31.75
C THR A 160 -18.65 0.76 -32.64
N PRO A 161 -19.09 0.50 -33.88
CA PRO A 161 -19.61 1.56 -34.75
C PRO A 161 -20.87 2.21 -34.12
N GLY A 162 -20.82 3.52 -33.89
CA GLY A 162 -21.96 4.30 -33.35
C GLY A 162 -21.77 4.80 -31.92
N GLY A 163 -20.70 4.38 -31.24
CA GLY A 163 -20.22 4.96 -29.99
C GLY A 163 -19.55 6.32 -30.18
N GLY A 164 -19.80 7.27 -29.27
CA GLY A 164 -19.02 8.50 -29.18
C GLY A 164 -17.78 8.30 -28.30
N PRO A 165 -16.73 9.12 -28.42
CA PRO A 165 -15.62 9.07 -27.48
C PRO A 165 -16.14 9.32 -26.06
N VAL A 166 -15.74 8.45 -25.12
CA VAL A 166 -16.04 8.60 -23.69
C VAL A 166 -14.79 9.04 -22.95
N ASP A 167 -15.00 9.88 -21.94
CA ASP A 167 -13.92 10.33 -21.07
C ASP A 167 -13.38 9.15 -20.26
N SER A 168 -12.08 8.88 -20.39
CA SER A 168 -11.38 7.81 -19.65
C SER A 168 -10.86 8.25 -18.29
N ASP A 169 -10.88 9.56 -18.00
CA ASP A 169 -10.41 10.10 -16.73
C ASP A 169 -11.44 9.83 -15.62
N TRP A 170 -12.71 9.69 -16.00
CA TRP A 170 -13.82 9.37 -15.11
C TRP A 170 -14.35 7.95 -15.37
N PRO A 171 -14.66 7.18 -14.32
CA PRO A 171 -15.39 5.94 -14.52
C PRO A 171 -16.79 6.24 -15.07
N ILE A 172 -17.32 5.36 -15.92
CA ILE A 172 -18.72 5.40 -16.32
C ILE A 172 -19.60 5.13 -15.10
N MET A 173 -19.17 4.20 -14.26
CA MET A 173 -19.87 3.84 -13.03
C MET A 173 -18.94 3.19 -12.01
N ALA A 174 -19.30 3.27 -10.74
CA ALA A 174 -18.58 2.60 -9.67
C ALA A 174 -19.53 1.85 -8.72
N LEU A 175 -19.05 0.77 -8.12
CA LEU A 175 -19.75 -0.03 -7.14
C LEU A 175 -18.95 -0.04 -5.83
N GLU A 176 -19.58 0.34 -4.73
CA GLU A 176 -19.05 0.15 -3.37
C GLU A 176 -19.89 -0.87 -2.60
N VAL A 177 -19.25 -1.82 -1.92
CA VAL A 177 -19.92 -2.89 -1.17
C VAL A 177 -19.43 -2.94 0.26
N LYS A 178 -20.36 -2.88 1.21
CA LYS A 178 -20.11 -3.06 2.64
C LYS A 178 -21.12 -4.03 3.25
N GLY A 179 -20.74 -5.30 3.34
CA GLY A 179 -21.64 -6.37 3.76
C GLY A 179 -22.83 -6.48 2.80
N ASN A 180 -24.05 -6.27 3.31
CA ASN A 180 -25.29 -6.29 2.53
C ASN A 180 -25.63 -4.94 1.89
N GLN A 181 -24.85 -3.89 2.14
CA GLN A 181 -25.11 -2.54 1.63
C GLN A 181 -24.28 -2.30 0.39
N ILE A 182 -24.95 -1.84 -0.67
CA ILE A 182 -24.35 -1.58 -1.97
C ILE A 182 -24.63 -0.13 -2.36
N ARG A 183 -23.61 0.55 -2.87
CA ARG A 183 -23.75 1.86 -3.52
C ARG A 183 -23.27 1.76 -4.96
N VAL A 184 -24.09 2.24 -5.88
CA VAL A 184 -23.71 2.42 -7.28
C VAL A 184 -23.62 3.92 -7.55
N TYR A 185 -22.50 4.35 -8.10
CA TYR A 185 -22.24 5.71 -8.53
C TYR A 185 -22.37 5.76 -10.05
N ASP A 186 -23.16 6.70 -10.55
CA ASP A 186 -23.19 7.07 -11.97
C ASP A 186 -22.90 8.57 -12.16
N GLU A 187 -23.12 9.10 -13.36
CA GLU A 187 -22.89 10.52 -13.69
C GLU A 187 -23.78 11.52 -12.93
N GLU A 188 -24.95 11.08 -12.46
CA GLU A 188 -25.99 11.97 -11.90
C GLU A 188 -26.25 11.71 -10.41
N GLN A 189 -26.25 10.44 -10.00
CA GLN A 189 -26.77 9.96 -8.72
C GLN A 189 -25.90 8.88 -8.06
N VAL A 190 -26.00 8.84 -6.72
CA VAL A 190 -25.60 7.69 -5.91
C VAL A 190 -26.84 6.85 -5.61
N HIS A 191 -26.88 5.63 -6.13
CA HIS A 191 -27.94 4.66 -5.89
C HIS A 191 -27.59 3.76 -4.70
N PHE A 192 -28.49 3.68 -3.72
CA PHE A 192 -28.35 2.84 -2.54
C PHE A 192 -29.22 1.59 -2.70
N ILE A 193 -28.58 0.43 -2.63
CA ILE A 193 -29.20 -0.89 -2.86
C ILE A 193 -28.87 -1.78 -1.67
N GLY A 194 -29.88 -2.49 -1.15
CA GLY A 194 -29.72 -3.48 -0.10
C GLY A 194 -29.79 -4.89 -0.67
N ALA A 195 -28.85 -5.76 -0.30
CA ALA A 195 -28.91 -7.19 -0.60
C ALA A 195 -29.53 -7.95 0.58
N LYS A 196 -30.57 -8.75 0.34
CA LYS A 196 -31.19 -9.60 1.37
C LYS A 196 -30.22 -10.65 1.89
N ARG A 197 -29.44 -11.23 0.98
CA ARG A 197 -28.40 -12.23 1.26
C ARG A 197 -27.08 -11.76 0.66
N ALA A 198 -26.01 -11.87 1.44
CA ALA A 198 -24.63 -11.64 0.99
C ALA A 198 -23.83 -12.95 1.10
N PRO A 199 -22.77 -13.11 0.32
CA PRO A 199 -21.91 -14.27 0.40
C PRO A 199 -21.15 -14.27 1.73
N ASN A 200 -21.48 -15.22 2.60
CA ASN A 200 -20.78 -15.38 3.88
C ASN A 200 -19.57 -16.32 3.76
N VAL A 201 -19.63 -17.33 2.85
CA VAL A 201 -18.59 -18.38 2.71
C VAL A 201 -18.61 -19.06 1.32
N SER A 202 -19.40 -18.60 0.34
CA SER A 202 -19.51 -19.31 -0.95
C SER A 202 -18.22 -19.16 -1.77
N GLY A 203 -17.68 -20.27 -2.28
CA GLY A 203 -16.48 -20.25 -3.15
C GLY A 203 -16.70 -19.52 -4.48
N MET A 204 -17.96 -19.32 -4.90
CA MET A 204 -18.34 -18.49 -6.04
C MET A 204 -18.68 -17.04 -5.67
N GLY A 205 -18.77 -16.68 -4.39
CA GLY A 205 -19.11 -15.32 -3.95
C GLY A 205 -20.40 -14.81 -4.58
N TRP A 206 -20.40 -13.55 -5.01
CA TRP A 206 -21.50 -12.95 -5.79
C TRP A 206 -21.70 -13.55 -7.19
N LYS A 207 -20.91 -14.51 -7.67
CA LYS A 207 -21.21 -15.21 -8.94
C LYS A 207 -22.25 -16.32 -8.79
N ASP A 208 -22.63 -16.66 -7.55
CA ASP A 208 -23.69 -17.63 -7.28
C ASP A 208 -25.03 -17.16 -7.91
N PRO A 209 -25.64 -17.94 -8.81
CA PRO A 209 -26.93 -17.62 -9.41
C PRO A 209 -28.03 -17.32 -8.38
N ALA A 210 -27.99 -17.95 -7.20
CA ALA A 210 -28.97 -17.72 -6.14
C ALA A 210 -28.84 -16.32 -5.51
N LEU A 211 -27.63 -15.76 -5.48
CA LEU A 211 -27.36 -14.40 -4.99
C LEU A 211 -27.54 -13.34 -6.08
N GLN A 212 -27.39 -13.73 -7.35
CA GLN A 212 -27.58 -12.86 -8.53
C GLN A 212 -29.02 -12.71 -8.98
N SER A 213 -29.97 -13.39 -8.35
CA SER A 213 -31.40 -13.17 -8.61
C SER A 213 -31.79 -11.72 -8.28
N ALA A 214 -32.59 -11.09 -9.15
CA ALA A 214 -33.07 -9.73 -8.95
C ALA A 214 -33.83 -9.57 -7.61
N ASP A 215 -34.54 -10.62 -7.15
CA ASP A 215 -35.27 -10.63 -5.89
C ASP A 215 -34.37 -10.47 -4.65
N ASN A 216 -33.06 -10.71 -4.79
CA ASN A 216 -32.09 -10.53 -3.72
C ASN A 216 -31.75 -9.05 -3.49
N PHE A 217 -32.05 -8.16 -4.45
CA PHE A 217 -31.67 -6.75 -4.41
C PHE A 217 -32.90 -5.86 -4.25
N ASP A 218 -32.92 -5.09 -3.17
CA ASP A 218 -33.93 -4.08 -2.91
C ASP A 218 -33.34 -2.68 -3.14
N TYR A 219 -33.92 -1.92 -4.08
CA TYR A 219 -33.55 -0.53 -4.29
C TYR A 219 -34.09 0.34 -3.15
N ILE A 220 -33.20 1.02 -2.43
CA ILE A 220 -33.56 1.84 -1.27
C ILE A 220 -33.86 3.28 -1.72
N GLU A 221 -32.86 3.97 -2.26
CA GLU A 221 -32.97 5.38 -2.66
C GLU A 221 -31.90 5.76 -3.70
N GLY A 222 -32.13 6.86 -4.42
CA GLY A 222 -31.13 7.51 -5.26
C GLY A 222 -30.93 8.94 -4.79
N ARG A 223 -29.67 9.37 -4.65
CA ARG A 223 -29.32 10.73 -4.24
C ARG A 223 -28.53 11.42 -5.34
N ALA A 224 -29.14 12.44 -5.94
CA ALA A 224 -28.46 13.25 -6.95
C ALA A 224 -27.30 14.04 -6.34
N HIS A 225 -26.13 13.97 -6.96
CA HIS A 225 -24.96 14.75 -6.55
C HIS A 225 -24.71 15.96 -7.47
N GLY A 226 -25.14 15.89 -8.74
CA GLY A 226 -25.03 17.02 -9.69
C GLY A 226 -23.59 17.36 -10.08
N VAL A 227 -22.72 16.36 -10.12
CA VAL A 227 -21.30 16.54 -10.51
C VAL A 227 -21.15 16.45 -12.03
N GLY A 228 -22.03 15.71 -12.71
CA GLY A 228 -22.00 15.54 -14.17
C GLY A 228 -21.05 14.44 -14.67
N VAL A 229 -20.32 13.81 -13.76
CA VAL A 229 -19.46 12.64 -13.97
C VAL A 229 -19.56 11.72 -12.76
N CYS A 230 -19.16 10.46 -12.89
CA CYS A 230 -19.09 9.54 -11.74
C CYS A 230 -18.03 10.06 -10.76
N PRO A 231 -18.38 10.44 -9.52
CA PRO A 231 -17.52 11.21 -8.62
C PRO A 231 -16.46 10.35 -7.90
N VAL A 232 -15.71 9.55 -8.66
CA VAL A 232 -14.70 8.62 -8.17
C VAL A 232 -13.41 8.80 -8.97
N VAL A 233 -12.35 9.23 -8.29
CA VAL A 233 -11.02 9.39 -8.88
C VAL A 233 -10.16 8.19 -8.52
N ARG A 234 -9.43 7.65 -9.50
CA ARG A 234 -8.56 6.48 -9.34
C ARG A 234 -7.10 6.91 -9.22
N PHE A 235 -6.41 6.31 -8.26
CA PHE A 235 -4.97 6.47 -8.02
C PHE A 235 -4.23 5.23 -8.51
N ARG A 236 -3.20 5.41 -9.32
CA ARG A 236 -2.30 4.36 -9.81
C ARG A 236 -0.86 4.81 -9.57
N ASP A 237 0.03 3.88 -9.23
CA ASP A 237 1.45 4.18 -8.97
C ASP A 237 2.21 4.58 -10.23
N ARG A 238 1.70 4.20 -11.41
CA ARG A 238 2.19 4.59 -12.73
C ARG A 238 1.05 4.58 -13.73
N MET A 239 1.14 5.40 -14.78
CA MET A 239 0.23 5.34 -15.92
C MET A 239 0.76 4.32 -16.94
N LEU A 240 -0.01 3.26 -17.16
CA LEU A 240 0.28 2.23 -18.18
C LEU A 240 -0.58 2.46 -19.42
N LEU A 241 -0.11 1.96 -20.56
CA LEU A 241 -0.85 1.97 -21.81
C LEU A 241 -2.01 0.96 -21.78
N ASP A 242 -2.94 1.13 -22.71
CA ASP A 242 -4.11 0.27 -22.81
C ASP A 242 -3.74 -1.20 -23.03
N GLY A 243 -4.42 -2.10 -22.31
CA GLY A 243 -4.19 -3.54 -22.35
C GLY A 243 -3.15 -4.06 -21.36
N GLU A 244 -2.37 -3.19 -20.72
CA GLU A 244 -1.41 -3.57 -19.69
C GLU A 244 -2.08 -3.75 -18.31
N GLU A 245 -1.63 -4.75 -17.55
CA GLU A 245 -2.16 -5.02 -16.22
C GLU A 245 -1.51 -4.11 -15.17
N GLN A 246 -2.33 -3.42 -14.37
CA GLN A 246 -1.85 -2.62 -13.25
C GLN A 246 -1.56 -3.49 -12.03
N PHE A 247 -0.32 -3.48 -11.55
CA PHE A 247 0.09 -4.15 -10.31
C PHE A 247 0.54 -3.16 -9.24
N GLY A 248 0.30 -3.51 -7.97
CA GLY A 248 0.90 -2.80 -6.84
C GLY A 248 2.37 -3.19 -6.68
N ILE A 249 3.12 -2.45 -5.86
CA ILE A 249 4.54 -2.73 -5.59
C ILE A 249 4.77 -4.04 -4.83
N ILE A 250 3.71 -4.60 -4.21
CA ILE A 250 3.77 -5.81 -3.39
C ILE A 250 3.63 -7.08 -4.23
N GLU A 251 2.79 -7.05 -5.26
CA GLU A 251 2.42 -8.24 -6.02
C GLU A 251 3.62 -8.90 -6.75
N PRO A 252 4.53 -8.15 -7.40
CA PRO A 252 5.70 -8.72 -8.06
C PRO A 252 6.70 -9.42 -7.11
N ILE A 253 6.70 -9.05 -5.83
CA ILE A 253 7.66 -9.57 -4.83
C ILE A 253 7.07 -10.66 -3.93
N LEU A 254 5.80 -11.04 -4.11
CA LEU A 254 5.16 -12.11 -3.32
C LEU A 254 5.89 -13.44 -3.42
N GLY A 255 6.34 -13.82 -4.63
CA GLY A 255 7.06 -15.07 -4.84
C GLY A 255 8.40 -15.09 -4.10
N ILE A 256 9.13 -13.98 -4.10
CA ILE A 256 10.41 -13.84 -3.40
C ILE A 256 10.19 -13.88 -1.88
N GLN A 257 9.17 -13.18 -1.39
CA GLN A 257 8.77 -13.24 0.02
C GLN A 257 8.44 -14.67 0.47
N SER A 258 7.67 -15.41 -0.34
CA SER A 258 7.35 -16.82 -0.05
C SER A 258 8.60 -17.70 -0.01
N ASN A 259 9.58 -17.45 -0.88
CA ASN A 259 10.85 -18.17 -0.87
C ASN A 259 11.67 -17.88 0.40
N ILE A 260 11.70 -16.62 0.85
CA ILE A 260 12.35 -16.23 2.11
C ILE A 260 11.72 -17.00 3.29
N ASP A 261 10.39 -16.99 3.37
CA ASP A 261 9.68 -17.67 4.45
C ASP A 261 9.89 -19.19 4.42
N GLN A 262 9.89 -19.79 3.22
CA GLN A 262 10.18 -21.21 3.03
C GLN A 262 11.60 -21.57 3.46
N THR A 263 12.60 -20.79 3.05
CA THR A 263 14.00 -21.02 3.40
C THR A 263 14.22 -20.94 4.91
N VAL A 264 13.58 -19.99 5.59
CA VAL A 264 13.64 -19.86 7.05
C VAL A 264 12.96 -21.04 7.73
N PHE A 265 11.83 -21.51 7.19
CA PHE A 265 11.15 -22.69 7.71
C PHE A 265 12.00 -23.95 7.61
N GLU A 266 12.62 -24.20 6.46
CA GLU A 266 13.52 -25.33 6.24
C GLU A 266 14.77 -25.26 7.13
N GLY A 267 15.37 -24.06 7.26
CA GLY A 267 16.49 -23.83 8.15
C GLY A 267 16.15 -24.07 9.63
N ASN A 268 15.00 -23.57 10.10
CA ASN A 268 14.53 -23.82 11.48
C ASN A 268 14.22 -25.30 11.71
N THR A 269 13.69 -26.00 10.71
CA THR A 269 13.43 -27.45 10.77
C THR A 269 14.74 -28.22 10.85
N ALA A 270 15.72 -27.88 10.02
CA ALA A 270 17.06 -28.44 10.07
C ALA A 270 17.72 -28.20 11.45
N GLN A 271 17.61 -26.99 11.99
CA GLN A 271 18.12 -26.64 13.32
C GLN A 271 17.46 -27.47 14.42
N TYR A 272 16.14 -27.66 14.36
CA TYR A 272 15.40 -28.46 15.33
C TYR A 272 15.90 -29.91 15.34
N TRP A 273 16.02 -30.55 14.17
CA TRP A 273 16.50 -31.92 14.08
C TRP A 273 17.99 -32.07 14.40
N ALA A 274 18.81 -31.08 14.06
CA ALA A 274 20.24 -31.07 14.39
C ALA A 274 20.51 -31.06 15.90
N ALA A 275 19.59 -30.48 16.71
CA ALA A 275 19.67 -30.56 18.16
C ALA A 275 19.55 -32.01 18.68
N PHE A 276 18.88 -32.89 17.94
CA PHE A 276 18.75 -34.32 18.25
C PHE A 276 19.78 -35.13 17.47
N LYS A 277 21.03 -35.17 17.97
CA LYS A 277 22.11 -35.94 17.35
C LYS A 277 21.73 -37.42 17.22
N GLN A 278 21.58 -37.88 15.98
CA GLN A 278 21.39 -39.30 15.69
C GLN A 278 22.71 -40.05 15.81
N ARG A 279 22.70 -41.09 16.64
CA ARG A 279 23.83 -41.97 16.90
C ARG A 279 23.54 -43.33 16.29
N TYR A 280 24.57 -44.01 15.80
CA TYR A 280 24.45 -45.36 15.27
C TYR A 280 25.54 -46.26 15.84
N VAL A 281 25.21 -47.54 15.91
CA VAL A 281 26.12 -48.60 16.35
C VAL A 281 26.17 -49.63 15.24
N MET A 282 27.36 -49.88 14.70
CA MET A 282 27.60 -50.92 13.71
C MET A 282 28.16 -52.15 14.42
N GLY A 283 27.59 -53.33 14.13
CA GLY A 283 28.06 -54.61 14.68
C GLY A 283 27.39 -55.05 15.99
N TRP A 284 26.35 -54.35 16.47
CA TRP A 284 25.60 -54.73 17.66
C TRP A 284 24.09 -54.51 17.45
N MET A 285 23.26 -55.43 17.96
CA MET A 285 21.80 -55.33 17.95
C MET A 285 21.25 -55.78 19.32
N PRO A 286 20.26 -55.07 19.90
CA PRO A 286 19.69 -55.45 21.18
C PRO A 286 18.98 -56.81 21.10
N SER A 287 19.13 -57.63 22.15
CA SER A 287 18.53 -58.96 22.23
C SER A 287 17.02 -58.89 22.42
N ASP A 288 16.54 -57.87 23.15
CA ASP A 288 15.14 -57.66 23.53
C ASP A 288 14.79 -56.16 23.62
N GLU A 289 13.50 -55.80 23.54
CA GLU A 289 13.00 -54.42 23.67
C GLU A 289 13.43 -53.75 24.99
N ARG A 290 13.54 -54.51 26.08
CA ARG A 290 13.97 -54.00 27.40
C ARG A 290 15.45 -53.62 27.42
N GLU A 291 16.27 -54.25 26.58
CA GLU A 291 17.68 -53.91 26.42
C GLU A 291 17.84 -52.69 25.52
N ALA A 292 17.07 -52.62 24.43
CA ALA A 292 16.98 -51.45 23.57
C ALA A 292 16.57 -50.19 24.36
N PHE A 293 15.54 -50.30 25.22
CA PHE A 293 15.07 -49.19 26.05
C PHE A 293 16.11 -48.74 27.09
N ARG A 294 16.78 -49.70 27.77
CA ARG A 294 17.85 -49.37 28.72
C ARG A 294 19.01 -48.64 28.06
N GLN A 295 19.36 -49.00 26.83
CA GLN A 295 20.41 -48.30 26.07
C GLN A 295 19.94 -46.92 25.56
N ALA A 296 18.70 -46.79 25.12
CA ALA A 296 18.16 -45.50 24.68
C ALA A 296 18.16 -44.43 25.79
N VAL A 297 18.00 -44.86 27.06
CA VAL A 297 17.98 -43.97 28.23
C VAL A 297 19.37 -43.77 28.85
N SER A 298 20.32 -44.70 28.65
CA SER A 298 21.65 -44.64 29.27
C SER A 298 22.54 -43.55 28.64
N GLU A 299 23.18 -42.74 29.48
CA GLU A 299 24.18 -41.73 29.06
C GLU A 299 25.51 -42.34 28.61
N THR A 300 25.83 -43.55 29.11
CA THR A 300 27.09 -44.25 28.83
C THR A 300 26.81 -45.65 28.29
N TRP A 301 27.43 -46.01 27.16
CA TRP A 301 27.25 -47.29 26.48
C TRP A 301 28.51 -48.15 26.62
N PHE A 302 28.34 -49.43 26.89
CA PHE A 302 29.42 -50.41 27.02
C PHE A 302 29.18 -51.54 26.02
N PHE A 303 30.17 -51.86 25.20
CA PHE A 303 30.12 -52.94 24.22
C PHE A 303 31.13 -54.02 24.59
N LYS A 304 30.73 -55.29 24.44
CA LYS A 304 31.55 -56.46 24.81
C LYS A 304 32.55 -56.86 23.72
N ASP A 305 32.19 -56.62 22.46
CA ASP A 305 32.98 -57.02 21.30
C ASP A 305 33.83 -55.84 20.80
N GLU A 306 35.11 -56.11 20.49
CA GLU A 306 36.07 -55.09 20.03
C GLU A 306 35.77 -54.56 18.62
N ASP A 307 34.95 -55.27 17.84
CA ASP A 307 34.56 -54.88 16.48
C ASP A 307 33.38 -53.89 16.41
N VAL A 308 32.79 -53.51 17.57
CA VAL A 308 31.66 -52.59 17.60
C VAL A 308 32.12 -51.16 17.34
N LYS A 309 31.60 -50.56 16.27
CA LYS A 309 31.88 -49.17 15.91
C LYS A 309 30.70 -48.29 16.27
N VAL A 310 30.93 -47.36 17.18
CA VAL A 310 30.00 -46.28 17.49
C VAL A 310 30.32 -45.06 16.64
N GLY A 311 29.28 -44.42 16.13
CA GLY A 311 29.41 -43.20 15.35
C GLY A 311 28.23 -42.27 15.58
N GLN A 312 28.40 -41.03 15.14
CA GLN A 312 27.32 -40.06 15.01
C GLN A 312 27.25 -39.64 13.55
N PHE A 313 26.05 -39.31 13.07
CA PHE A 313 25.92 -38.67 11.77
C PHE A 313 26.58 -37.28 11.79
N ALA A 314 27.03 -36.83 10.61
CA ALA A 314 27.62 -35.51 10.46
C ALA A 314 26.60 -34.42 10.84
N GLU A 315 27.10 -33.32 11.39
CA GLU A 315 26.28 -32.17 11.73
C GLU A 315 25.69 -31.53 10.46
N THR A 316 24.45 -31.08 10.54
CA THR A 316 23.81 -30.32 9.47
C THR A 316 24.38 -28.91 9.44
N ASP A 317 25.07 -28.54 8.36
CA ASP A 317 25.52 -27.16 8.15
C ASP A 317 24.32 -26.24 7.86
N LEU A 318 24.13 -25.22 8.70
CA LEU A 318 23.06 -24.23 8.55
C LEU A 318 23.45 -23.03 7.68
N LYS A 319 24.74 -22.88 7.35
CA LYS A 319 25.27 -21.77 6.57
C LYS A 319 24.61 -21.63 5.18
N PRO A 320 24.35 -22.71 4.41
CA PRO A 320 23.67 -22.59 3.12
C PRO A 320 22.28 -21.96 3.20
N PHE A 321 21.53 -22.20 4.27
CA PHE A 321 20.20 -21.58 4.47
C PHE A 321 20.32 -20.08 4.74
N HIS A 322 21.31 -19.65 5.51
CA HIS A 322 21.58 -18.24 5.77
C HIS A 322 22.01 -17.49 4.50
N GLU A 323 22.88 -18.11 3.70
CA GLU A 323 23.34 -17.53 2.42
C GLU A 323 22.20 -17.45 1.40
N SER A 324 21.38 -18.50 1.30
CA SER A 324 20.18 -18.51 0.44
C SER A 324 19.19 -17.40 0.84
N LYS A 325 18.89 -17.26 2.14
CA LYS A 325 18.05 -16.18 2.66
C LYS A 325 18.62 -14.79 2.31
N ALA A 326 19.92 -14.59 2.50
CA ALA A 326 20.56 -13.32 2.18
C ALA A 326 20.51 -13.02 0.67
N GLY A 327 20.65 -14.04 -0.19
CA GLY A 327 20.43 -13.93 -1.63
C GLY A 327 19.01 -13.46 -1.96
N ALA A 328 17.99 -14.14 -1.44
CA ALA A 328 16.60 -13.79 -1.68
C ALA A 328 16.23 -12.38 -1.20
N ILE A 329 16.81 -11.89 -0.09
CA ILE A 329 16.61 -10.49 0.36
C ILE A 329 17.25 -9.50 -0.63
N ARG A 330 18.39 -9.81 -1.24
CA ARG A 330 19.00 -8.96 -2.28
C ARG A 330 18.13 -8.93 -3.54
N ASP A 331 17.58 -10.07 -3.95
CA ASP A 331 16.64 -10.14 -5.08
C ASP A 331 15.37 -9.33 -4.81
N LEU A 332 14.85 -9.39 -3.57
CA LEU A 332 13.73 -8.58 -3.12
C LEU A 332 14.06 -7.09 -3.17
N ALA A 333 15.23 -6.68 -2.65
CA ALA A 333 15.69 -5.29 -2.68
C ALA A 333 15.79 -4.74 -4.11
N ALA A 334 16.41 -5.51 -5.00
CA ALA A 334 16.58 -5.14 -6.41
C ALA A 334 15.22 -5.01 -7.12
N THR A 335 14.32 -5.97 -6.94
CA THR A 335 12.99 -5.97 -7.57
C THR A 335 12.09 -4.87 -7.02
N ALA A 336 12.11 -4.63 -5.71
CA ALA A 336 11.35 -3.57 -5.07
C ALA A 336 11.92 -2.16 -5.35
N GLN A 337 13.18 -2.07 -5.81
CA GLN A 337 14.00 -0.86 -5.89
C GLN A 337 14.16 -0.17 -4.53
N ILE A 338 14.41 -0.96 -3.49
CA ILE A 338 14.67 -0.48 -2.13
C ILE A 338 16.15 -0.71 -1.79
N PRO A 339 16.82 0.24 -1.13
CA PRO A 339 18.19 0.06 -0.70
C PRO A 339 18.35 -1.15 0.23
N ALA A 340 19.29 -2.03 -0.10
CA ALA A 340 19.58 -3.25 0.66
C ALA A 340 19.83 -3.01 2.16
N HIS A 341 20.42 -1.85 2.51
CA HIS A 341 20.69 -1.48 3.90
C HIS A 341 19.40 -1.26 4.73
N ALA A 342 18.31 -0.84 4.08
CA ALA A 342 17.01 -0.67 4.74
C ALA A 342 16.39 -2.01 5.17
N LEU A 343 16.81 -3.13 4.56
CA LEU A 343 16.33 -4.48 4.86
C LEU A 343 17.19 -5.21 5.90
N GLY A 344 18.19 -4.54 6.49
CA GLY A 344 19.07 -5.12 7.51
C GLY A 344 20.08 -6.13 6.97
N LEU A 345 20.52 -5.98 5.71
CA LEU A 345 21.62 -6.79 5.17
C LEU A 345 22.97 -6.37 5.78
N ASP A 346 23.67 -7.33 6.38
CA ASP A 346 24.99 -7.16 6.99
C ASP A 346 26.08 -6.84 5.94
N GLY A 347 27.10 -6.08 6.35
CA GLY A 347 28.30 -5.80 5.54
C GLY A 347 28.45 -4.35 5.06
N ILE A 348 27.58 -3.46 5.52
CA ILE A 348 27.57 -2.04 5.14
C ILE A 348 28.26 -1.22 6.25
N SER A 349 29.59 -1.31 6.34
CA SER A 349 30.40 -0.42 7.16
C SER A 349 31.27 0.47 6.27
N ASN A 350 31.47 1.72 6.70
CA ASN A 350 32.30 2.73 6.00
C ASN A 350 31.78 3.20 4.62
N ILE A 351 30.46 3.36 4.45
CA ILE A 351 29.90 3.97 3.23
C ILE A 351 29.97 5.51 3.35
N SER A 352 30.50 6.17 2.33
CA SER A 352 30.49 7.65 2.22
C SER A 352 29.10 8.18 1.90
N GLU A 353 28.81 9.44 2.27
CA GLU A 353 27.53 10.10 1.93
C GLU A 353 27.18 10.01 0.43
N ALA A 354 28.18 10.19 -0.45
CA ALA A 354 28.00 10.08 -1.90
C ALA A 354 27.59 8.65 -2.34
N THR A 355 28.12 7.62 -1.68
CA THR A 355 27.77 6.23 -1.99
C THR A 355 26.38 5.88 -1.43
N LEU A 356 25.99 6.42 -0.27
CA LEU A 356 24.63 6.29 0.25
C LEU A 356 23.61 6.94 -0.69
N ALA A 357 23.87 8.17 -1.15
CA ALA A 357 23.01 8.85 -2.11
C ALA A 357 22.86 8.07 -3.43
N ALA A 358 23.95 7.49 -3.94
CA ALA A 358 23.91 6.65 -5.14
C ALA A 358 23.05 5.39 -4.95
N LEU A 359 23.05 4.80 -3.74
CA LEU A 359 22.21 3.64 -3.40
C LEU A 359 20.72 4.01 -3.24
N GLU A 360 20.42 5.23 -2.82
CA GLU A 360 19.06 5.76 -2.67
C GLU A 360 18.43 6.24 -3.99
N THR A 361 19.26 6.57 -4.98
CA THR A 361 18.82 7.15 -6.26
C THR A 361 17.73 6.30 -6.96
N GLY A 362 17.83 4.97 -6.88
CA GLY A 362 16.81 4.08 -7.47
C GLY A 362 15.44 4.22 -6.81
N LYS A 363 15.44 4.33 -5.48
CA LYS A 363 14.22 4.56 -4.68
C LYS A 363 13.63 5.93 -4.99
N GLU A 364 14.46 6.97 -5.02
CA GLU A 364 14.03 8.35 -5.30
C GLU A 364 13.39 8.48 -6.68
N ARG A 365 13.97 7.86 -7.72
CA ARG A 365 13.37 7.85 -9.07
C ARG A 365 12.00 7.18 -9.11
N LYS A 366 11.84 6.05 -8.42
CA LYS A 366 10.55 5.37 -8.31
C LYS A 366 9.54 6.19 -7.53
N SER A 367 9.94 6.81 -6.42
CA SER A 367 9.10 7.74 -5.67
C SER A 367 8.62 8.89 -6.56
N SER A 368 9.51 9.50 -7.36
CA SER A 368 9.17 10.60 -8.26
C SER A 368 8.16 10.19 -9.35
N GLU A 369 8.27 8.98 -9.93
CA GLU A 369 7.29 8.45 -10.88
C GLU A 369 5.89 8.29 -10.23
N ILE A 370 5.85 7.81 -8.98
CA ILE A 370 4.62 7.63 -8.22
C ILE A 370 4.01 8.98 -7.83
N GLU A 371 4.83 9.92 -7.36
CA GLU A 371 4.41 11.29 -7.02
C GLU A 371 3.81 12.01 -8.22
N THR A 372 4.38 11.81 -9.41
CA THR A 372 3.80 12.34 -10.65
C THR A 372 2.39 11.77 -10.89
N SER A 373 2.24 10.45 -10.82
CA SER A 373 0.95 9.78 -11.09
C SER A 373 -0.12 10.08 -10.02
N PHE A 374 0.28 10.13 -8.75
CA PHE A 374 -0.61 10.51 -7.65
C PHE A 374 -0.91 12.00 -7.65
N GLY A 375 0.01 12.85 -8.13
CA GLY A 375 -0.19 14.29 -8.31
C GLY A 375 -1.39 14.56 -9.19
N GLU A 376 -1.38 14.03 -10.42
CA GLU A 376 -2.50 14.12 -11.37
C GLU A 376 -3.84 13.67 -10.75
N SER A 377 -3.82 12.56 -10.01
CA SER A 377 -5.01 12.03 -9.33
C SER A 377 -5.50 12.97 -8.22
N TRP A 378 -4.60 13.57 -7.44
CA TRP A 378 -4.96 14.54 -6.40
C TRP A 378 -5.46 15.86 -6.98
N GLU A 379 -4.87 16.33 -8.07
CA GLU A 379 -5.32 17.52 -8.79
C GLU A 379 -6.73 17.30 -9.33
N GLN A 380 -7.01 16.14 -9.93
CA GLN A 380 -8.36 15.77 -10.35
C GLN A 380 -9.34 15.77 -9.16
N VAL A 381 -8.97 15.20 -8.00
CA VAL A 381 -9.79 15.24 -6.78
C VAL A 381 -10.10 16.69 -6.35
N LEU A 382 -9.09 17.55 -6.31
CA LEU A 382 -9.23 18.93 -5.85
C LEU A 382 -10.00 19.81 -6.85
N ARG A 383 -9.82 19.60 -8.16
CA ARG A 383 -10.63 20.23 -9.21
C ARG A 383 -12.11 19.85 -9.08
N THR A 384 -12.41 18.59 -8.81
CA THR A 384 -13.80 18.14 -8.58
C THR A 384 -14.38 18.69 -7.29
N ALA A 385 -13.58 18.79 -6.23
CA ALA A 385 -13.99 19.45 -5.00
C ALA A 385 -14.31 20.94 -5.23
N ALA A 386 -13.50 21.64 -6.03
CA ALA A 386 -13.73 23.02 -6.43
C ALA A 386 -15.01 23.19 -7.25
N PHE A 387 -15.23 22.30 -8.23
CA PHE A 387 -16.45 22.28 -9.04
C PHE A 387 -17.71 22.15 -8.18
N ILE A 388 -17.70 21.20 -7.23
CA ILE A 388 -18.81 20.97 -6.30
C ILE A 388 -19.05 22.19 -5.39
N ALA A 389 -17.98 22.89 -5.02
CA ALA A 389 -18.05 24.10 -4.22
C ALA A 389 -18.47 25.35 -5.02
N GLY A 390 -18.64 25.24 -6.34
CA GLY A 390 -18.99 26.35 -7.23
C GLY A 390 -17.81 27.24 -7.65
N ASP A 391 -16.57 26.85 -7.33
CA ASP A 391 -15.36 27.54 -7.77
C ASP A 391 -14.93 27.02 -9.15
N MET A 392 -15.55 27.59 -10.19
CA MET A 392 -15.27 27.21 -11.58
C MET A 392 -13.86 27.58 -12.04
N VAL A 393 -13.23 28.61 -11.44
CA VAL A 393 -11.88 29.04 -11.82
C VAL A 393 -10.88 27.95 -11.41
N SER A 394 -10.93 27.52 -10.15
CA SER A 394 -10.07 26.42 -9.69
C SER A 394 -10.43 25.07 -10.32
N ALA A 395 -11.70 24.84 -10.65
CA ALA A 395 -12.13 23.59 -11.31
C ALA A 395 -11.59 23.44 -12.73
N GLN A 396 -11.39 24.55 -13.46
CA GLN A 396 -10.89 24.58 -14.84
C GLN A 396 -9.37 24.78 -14.92
N ASP A 397 -8.69 24.88 -13.78
CA ASP A 397 -7.24 25.06 -13.74
C ASP A 397 -6.50 23.72 -13.85
N PHE A 398 -6.32 23.24 -15.08
CA PHE A 398 -5.56 22.01 -15.38
C PHE A 398 -4.04 22.18 -15.30
N ALA A 399 -3.55 23.39 -15.06
CA ALA A 399 -2.12 23.67 -14.89
C ALA A 399 -1.75 23.92 -13.41
N SER A 400 -2.70 23.70 -12.50
CA SER A 400 -2.48 23.66 -11.06
C SER A 400 -1.63 22.44 -10.70
N GLU A 401 -0.87 22.56 -9.62
CA GLU A 401 0.14 21.54 -9.26
C GLU A 401 0.05 21.20 -7.78
N VAL A 402 0.15 19.91 -7.48
CA VAL A 402 0.31 19.42 -6.11
C VAL A 402 1.78 19.50 -5.68
N LEU A 403 2.01 20.16 -4.53
CA LEU A 403 3.33 20.25 -3.93
C LEU A 403 3.57 19.07 -2.98
N TRP A 404 4.67 18.36 -3.18
CA TRP A 404 5.14 17.28 -2.33
C TRP A 404 6.11 17.80 -1.27
N ARG A 405 5.97 17.30 -0.04
CA ARG A 405 6.88 17.62 1.06
C ARG A 405 8.21 16.90 0.85
N ASP A 406 9.32 17.64 0.87
CA ASP A 406 10.65 17.04 0.91
C ASP A 406 10.84 16.23 2.20
N GLN A 407 11.00 14.91 2.06
CA GLN A 407 11.31 13.96 3.15
C GLN A 407 12.77 13.47 3.10
N SER A 408 13.62 14.08 2.27
CA SER A 408 15.01 13.64 2.14
C SER A 408 15.81 13.96 3.42
N ALA A 409 16.62 12.98 3.85
CA ALA A 409 17.51 13.13 5.00
C ALA A 409 18.76 13.93 4.59
N ARG A 410 18.61 15.23 4.31
CA ARG A 410 19.74 16.12 4.03
C ARG A 410 20.32 16.67 5.33
N SER A 411 21.64 16.89 5.36
CA SER A 411 22.28 17.61 6.47
C SER A 411 21.71 19.02 6.53
N PHE A 412 21.10 19.38 7.66
CA PHE A 412 20.53 20.72 7.87
C PHE A 412 21.54 21.83 7.56
N ALA A 413 22.81 21.64 7.95
CA ALA A 413 23.88 22.60 7.68
C ALA A 413 24.18 22.74 6.17
N GLN A 414 24.19 21.63 5.43
CA GLN A 414 24.40 21.66 3.97
C GLN A 414 23.22 22.32 3.25
N THR A 415 21.98 22.06 3.69
CA THR A 415 20.79 22.69 3.10
C THR A 415 20.79 24.20 3.34
N VAL A 416 21.06 24.66 4.57
CA VAL A 416 21.11 26.09 4.90
C VAL A 416 22.24 26.80 4.15
N ASP A 417 23.43 26.20 4.03
CA ASP A 417 24.53 26.73 3.22
C ASP A 417 24.13 26.83 1.74
N GLY A 418 23.45 25.81 1.20
CA GLY A 418 22.89 25.81 -0.15
C GLY A 418 21.88 26.93 -0.38
N LEU A 419 20.90 27.09 0.53
CA LEU A 419 19.90 28.16 0.47
C LEU A 419 20.56 29.55 0.55
N GLY A 420 21.56 29.73 1.42
CA GLY A 420 22.33 30.97 1.50
C GLY A 420 23.07 31.29 0.20
N LYS A 421 23.61 30.27 -0.49
CA LYS A 421 24.22 30.42 -1.82
C LYS A 421 23.19 30.73 -2.90
N LEU A 422 22.01 30.13 -2.87
CA LEU A 422 20.93 30.47 -3.81
C LEU A 422 20.49 31.93 -3.67
N ALA A 423 20.32 32.41 -2.43
CA ALA A 423 19.99 33.81 -2.17
C ALA A 423 21.09 34.77 -2.68
N THR A 424 22.36 34.44 -2.42
CA THR A 424 23.48 35.35 -2.72
C THR A 424 23.98 35.28 -4.17
N MET A 425 24.02 34.08 -4.78
CA MET A 425 24.60 33.88 -6.11
C MET A 425 23.56 34.00 -7.23
N LEU A 426 22.35 33.47 -7.02
CA LEU A 426 21.25 33.55 -7.98
C LEU A 426 20.28 34.70 -7.70
N GLY A 427 20.40 35.38 -6.55
CA GLY A 427 19.51 36.48 -6.19
C GLY A 427 18.09 36.03 -5.88
N VAL A 428 17.89 34.76 -5.48
CA VAL A 428 16.56 34.26 -5.12
C VAL A 428 16.06 35.00 -3.88
N PRO A 429 14.80 35.52 -3.88
CA PRO A 429 14.24 36.20 -2.72
C PRO A 429 14.30 35.33 -1.47
N THR A 430 14.76 35.90 -0.36
CA THR A 430 14.99 35.14 0.89
C THR A 430 13.68 34.55 1.43
N GLU A 431 12.57 35.26 1.24
CA GLU A 431 11.22 34.88 1.66
C GLU A 431 10.69 33.66 0.90
N ALA A 432 11.12 33.46 -0.34
CA ALA A 432 10.75 32.28 -1.13
C ALA A 432 11.49 31.03 -0.63
N LEU A 433 12.71 31.19 -0.13
CA LEU A 433 13.54 30.08 0.36
C LEU A 433 13.14 29.57 1.74
N TRP A 434 12.22 30.23 2.45
CA TRP A 434 11.80 29.78 3.79
C TRP A 434 10.99 28.49 3.76
N GLU A 435 10.27 28.24 2.66
CA GLU A 435 9.51 27.00 2.46
C GLU A 435 10.44 25.80 2.25
N ASP A 436 11.65 26.05 1.74
CA ASP A 436 12.69 25.03 1.51
C ASP A 436 13.52 24.72 2.77
N ILE A 437 13.31 25.42 3.89
CA ILE A 437 14.05 25.17 5.13
C ILE A 437 13.54 23.86 5.76
N PRO A 438 14.41 22.86 5.99
CA PRO A 438 13.98 21.58 6.54
C PRO A 438 13.28 21.74 7.90
N GLY A 439 12.13 21.07 8.04
CA GLY A 439 11.32 21.09 9.26
C GLY A 439 10.51 22.38 9.48
N TRP A 440 10.53 23.32 8.55
CA TRP A 440 9.58 24.43 8.56
C TRP A 440 8.25 24.00 7.97
N THR A 441 7.19 24.15 8.76
CA THR A 441 5.82 24.06 8.24
C THR A 441 5.44 25.38 7.59
N ARG A 442 4.53 25.38 6.62
CA ARG A 442 3.98 26.62 6.05
C ARG A 442 3.48 27.61 7.11
N GLN A 443 2.75 27.15 8.13
CA GLN A 443 2.31 28.01 9.24
C GLN A 443 3.46 28.72 9.97
N LYS A 444 4.67 28.14 9.94
CA LYS A 444 5.87 28.72 10.54
C LYS A 444 6.52 29.71 9.57
N ALA A 445 6.54 29.41 8.28
CA ALA A 445 6.99 30.34 7.23
C ALA A 445 6.07 31.57 7.15
N ASP A 446 4.75 31.38 7.13
CA ASP A 446 3.75 32.44 7.15
C ASP A 446 3.89 33.30 8.42
N ARG A 447 4.04 32.68 9.59
CA ARG A 447 4.32 33.40 10.85
C ARG A 447 5.62 34.21 10.79
N ALA A 448 6.67 33.67 10.19
CA ALA A 448 7.92 34.40 10.00
C ALA A 448 7.74 35.60 9.06
N ARG A 449 6.90 35.46 8.02
CA ARG A 449 6.52 36.55 7.10
C ARG A 449 5.78 37.65 7.83
N GLU A 450 4.75 37.28 8.60
CA GLU A 450 3.99 38.22 9.45
C GLU A 450 4.87 38.94 10.48
N MET A 451 5.88 38.27 11.05
CA MET A 451 6.83 38.88 11.98
C MET A 451 7.74 39.93 11.31
N LEU A 452 8.11 39.73 10.05
CA LEU A 452 8.90 40.69 9.28
C LEU A 452 8.06 41.89 8.83
N ASP A 453 6.84 41.66 8.36
CA ASP A 453 5.89 42.72 7.99
C ASP A 453 5.44 43.54 9.21
N GLY A 454 5.26 42.90 10.38
CA GLY A 454 4.97 43.58 11.64
C GLY A 454 6.18 44.28 12.29
N GLY A 455 7.40 43.94 11.85
CA GLY A 455 8.66 44.50 12.36
C GLY A 455 9.03 45.86 11.79
N SER A 456 8.41 46.30 10.70
CA SER A 456 8.68 47.62 10.09
C SER A 456 7.96 48.80 10.77
N GLY A 457 7.27 48.57 11.90
CA GLY A 457 6.47 49.58 12.62
C GLY A 457 7.01 49.99 14.00
N LEU A 458 8.16 49.48 14.44
CA LEU A 458 8.79 49.88 15.70
C LEU A 458 9.96 50.81 15.43
N GLU A 459 9.64 52.10 15.17
CA GLU A 459 10.60 53.18 15.40
C GLU A 459 11.03 53.10 16.87
N LEU A 460 12.29 52.72 17.10
CA LEU A 460 12.94 52.91 18.39
C LEU A 460 12.90 54.42 18.70
N PRO A 461 12.35 54.84 19.86
CA PRO A 461 12.29 56.26 20.17
C PRO A 461 13.72 56.84 20.20
N PRO A 462 13.92 58.08 19.71
CA PRO A 462 15.23 58.71 19.70
C PRO A 462 15.72 58.83 21.15
N THR A 463 16.91 58.27 21.39
CA THR A 463 17.62 58.43 22.67
C THR A 463 17.91 59.91 22.89
N SER A 464 17.17 60.53 23.79
CA SER A 464 17.50 61.84 24.38
C SER A 464 18.49 61.69 25.53
#